data_AF-A0A258QY68-F1
#
_entry.id   AF-A0A258QY68-F1
#
_cell.length_a   1.000
_cell.length_b   1.000
_cell.length_c   1.000
_cell.angle_alpha   90.00
_cell.angle_beta   90.00
_cell.angle_gamma   90.00
#
_symmetry.space_group_name_H-M   'P 1'
#
loop_
_entity.id
_entity.type
_entity.pdbx_description
1 polymer ?
#
loop_
_entity_poly.entity_id
_entity_poly.type
_entity_poly.pdbx_seq_one_letter_code
_entity_poly.pdbx_strand_id
1 'polypeptide(L)' 'MIRRNPSGDLPVVHDSAFVDPTAILCGKVIVEENVF' A
#
# COMPACT_ATOMS: atom_id res chain seq x y z
N MET A 1 -3.00 -4.18 6.49
CA MET A 1 -3.23 -2.87 7.16
C MET A 1 -2.57 -1.75 6.35
N ILE A 2 -3.33 -0.73 5.94
CA ILE A 2 -2.80 0.46 5.24
C ILE A 2 -2.78 1.65 6.20
N ARG A 3 -1.64 2.33 6.35
CA ARG A 3 -1.41 3.37 7.35
C ARG A 3 -0.74 4.63 6.76
N ARG A 4 -1.15 5.80 7.26
CA ARG A 4 -0.50 7.09 6.96
C ARG A 4 0.78 7.30 7.80
N ASN A 5 1.84 7.84 7.21
CA ASN A 5 3.05 8.24 7.94
C ASN A 5 2.93 9.67 8.54
N PRO A 6 3.88 10.11 9.40
CA PRO A 6 3.87 11.46 9.96
C PRO A 6 3.97 12.60 8.93
N SER A 7 4.58 12.33 7.76
CA SER A 7 4.68 13.28 6.65
C SER A 7 3.34 13.44 5.89
N GLY A 8 2.33 12.64 6.22
CA GLY A 8 1.02 12.68 5.59
C GLY A 8 0.85 11.74 4.41
N ASP A 9 1.84 10.94 4.05
CA ASP A 9 1.75 10.01 2.92
C ASP A 9 0.89 8.80 3.28
N LEU A 10 0.02 8.40 2.35
CA LEU A 10 -0.80 7.20 2.43
C LEU A 10 -0.43 6.27 1.27
N PRO A 11 -0.27 4.96 1.49
CA PRO A 11 -0.03 4.01 0.41
C PRO A 11 -1.14 4.03 -0.64
N VAL A 12 -0.76 3.90 -1.91
CA VAL A 12 -1.67 3.73 -3.04
C VAL A 12 -1.47 2.34 -3.61
N VAL A 13 -2.55 1.60 -3.80
CA VAL A 13 -2.53 0.22 -4.28
C VAL A 13 -3.39 0.15 -5.54
N HIS A 14 -2.83 -0.38 -6.62
CA HIS A 14 -3.58 -0.63 -7.85
C HIS A 14 -4.61 -1.74 -7.63
N ASP A 15 -5.79 -1.63 -8.24
CA ASP A 15 -6.91 -2.57 -8.02
C ASP A 15 -6.60 -4.01 -8.48
N SER A 16 -5.65 -4.19 -9.41
CA SER A 16 -5.20 -5.52 -9.84
C SER A 16 -4.12 -6.14 -8.95
N ALA A 17 -3.61 -5.41 -7.96
CA ALA A 17 -2.57 -5.91 -7.07
C ALA A 17 -3.17 -6.73 -5.92
N PHE A 18 -2.43 -7.77 -5.50
CA PHE A 18 -2.74 -8.52 -4.30
C PHE A 18 -1.86 -8.05 -3.15
N VAL A 19 -2.48 -7.66 -2.04
CA VAL A 19 -1.78 -7.38 -0.79
C VAL A 19 -2.32 -8.34 0.25
N ASP A 20 -1.44 -9.17 0.80
CA ASP A 20 -1.81 -10.12 1.83
C ASP A 20 -2.51 -9.39 3.01
N PRO A 21 -3.64 -9.92 3.55
CA PRO A 21 -4.37 -9.26 4.62
C PRO A 21 -3.55 -8.98 5.89
N THR A 22 -2.51 -9.77 6.13
CA THR A 22 -1.60 -9.61 7.27
C THR A 22 -0.46 -8.61 6.99
N ALA A 23 -0.25 -8.22 5.74
CA ALA A 23 0.78 -7.24 5.36
C ALA A 23 0.47 -5.83 5.91
N ILE A 24 1.52 -5.04 6.12
CA ILE A 24 1.41 -3.63 6.55
C ILE A 24 2.07 -2.74 5.51
N LEU A 25 1.30 -1.80 4.95
CA LEU A 25 1.80 -0.73 4.09
C LEU A 25 1.73 0.61 4.84
N CYS A 26 2.82 1.37 4.88
CA CYS A 26 2.90 2.63 5.60
C CYS A 26 3.69 3.70 4.82
N GLY A 27 3.12 4.90 4.73
CA GLY A 27 3.79 6.05 4.13
C GLY A 27 3.76 6.06 2.60
N LYS A 28 4.83 6.58 1.99
CA LYS A 28 4.92 6.79 0.54
C LYS A 28 5.27 5.50 -0.20
N VAL A 29 4.28 4.64 -0.35
CA VAL A 29 4.37 3.36 -1.08
C VAL A 29 3.35 3.38 -2.22
N ILE A 30 3.77 2.93 -3.39
CA ILE A 30 2.92 2.76 -4.57
C ILE A 30 3.04 1.30 -5.01
N VAL A 31 1.93 0.58 -5.04
CA VAL A 31 1.84 -0.80 -5.55
C VAL A 31 1.22 -0.74 -6.94
N GLU A 32 2.02 -1.08 -7.93
CA GLU A 32 1.68 -1.02 -9.35
C GLU A 32 0.82 -2.22 -9.79
N GLU A 33 0.42 -2.24 -11.06
CA GLU A 33 -0.41 -3.30 -11.64
C GLU A 33 0.23 -4.69 -11.55
N ASN A 34 -0.60 -5.70 -11.27
CA ASN A 34 -0.25 -7.13 -11.32
C ASN A 34 0.90 -7.55 -10.37
N VAL A 35 1.12 -6.78 -9.30
CA VAL A 35 2.02 -7.13 -8.20
C VAL A 35 1.28 -8.01 -7.18
N PHE A 36 1.94 -9.06 -6.68
CA PHE A 36 1.41 -10.02 -5.69
C PHE A 36 2.48 -10.48 -4.70
#